data_AF-A0A2S6GC48-F1
#
_entry.id   AF-A0A2S6GC48-F1
#
_cell.length_a   1.000
_cell.length_b   1.000
_cell.length_c   1.000
_cell.angle_alpha   90.00
_cell.angle_beta   90.00
_cell.angle_gamma   90.00
#
_symmetry.space_group_name_H-M   'P 1'
#
loop_
_entity.id
_entity.type
_entity.pdbx_description
1 polymer ?
#
loop_
_entity_poly.entity_id
_entity_poly.type
_entity_poly.pdbx_seq_one_letter_code
_entity_poly.pdbx_strand_id
1 'polypeptide(L)'
;MTVEFAQEWREWKVGRERELADPFGWLALVSLDWLGTERAAYPGLPGLWWQDDEAAYVDPDGGELVYGGRPLTGVHRFELVNSGPGTRVVAGDVEVEVARRSGYLIRVHDPKADAVRAFRGVPTYEPDPRWVLRGAYEPFDEPRPTTVGAVVAGLSHVYTAPGVVRFTKDGVEHALTAFNGKRGGFSILFTDETSGVTTYGANRSLAVGDPDADGAVVLDFNRATNLPCAFTVYATCPLPPAGNHLPFAVEAGEKTPHEAQEAR
;
A
#
# COMPACT_ATOMS: atom_id res chain seq x y z
N MET A 1 -1.42 25.59 -16.86
CA MET A 1 -0.52 24.42 -16.76
C MET A 1 0.67 24.63 -17.67
N THR A 2 1.91 24.54 -17.16
CA THR A 2 3.11 24.65 -18.01
C THR A 2 3.31 23.35 -18.79
N VAL A 3 4.00 23.41 -19.94
CA VAL A 3 4.33 22.23 -20.75
C VAL A 3 5.17 21.23 -19.94
N GLU A 4 6.10 21.74 -19.14
CA GLU A 4 6.98 20.98 -18.25
C GLU A 4 6.19 20.20 -17.19
N PHE A 5 5.30 20.85 -16.44
CA PHE A 5 4.48 20.17 -15.42
C PHE A 5 3.63 19.04 -16.01
N ALA A 6 3.01 19.29 -17.17
CA ALA A 6 2.22 18.26 -17.86
C ALA A 6 3.09 17.09 -18.35
N GLN A 7 4.34 17.34 -18.73
CA GLN A 7 5.28 16.29 -19.11
C GLN A 7 5.72 15.47 -17.89
N GLU A 8 6.17 16.11 -16.82
CA GLU A 8 6.59 15.44 -15.59
C GLU A 8 5.46 14.59 -14.98
N TRP A 9 4.22 15.09 -15.03
CA TRP A 9 3.07 14.33 -14.57
C TRP A 9 2.79 13.10 -15.44
N ARG A 10 2.92 13.21 -16.77
CA ARG A 10 2.77 12.06 -17.67
C ARG A 10 3.85 11.01 -17.46
N GLU A 11 5.10 11.43 -17.28
CA GLU A 11 6.22 10.53 -16.98
C GLU A 11 5.99 9.79 -15.65
N TRP A 12 5.55 10.52 -14.62
CA TRP A 12 5.13 9.93 -13.35
C TRP A 12 3.99 8.91 -13.53
N LYS A 13 2.94 9.25 -14.28
CA LYS A 13 1.78 8.37 -14.52
C LYS A 13 2.19 7.08 -15.22
N VAL A 14 3.02 7.17 -16.26
CA VAL A 14 3.56 5.98 -16.96
C VAL A 14 4.39 5.10 -16.03
N GLY A 15 5.21 5.72 -15.17
CA GLY A 15 5.97 4.99 -14.15
C GLY A 15 5.06 4.28 -13.15
N ARG A 16 4.03 4.97 -12.67
CA ARG A 16 3.03 4.44 -11.74
C ARG A 16 2.24 3.26 -12.32
N GLU A 17 1.79 3.38 -13.57
CA GLU A 17 1.08 2.30 -14.25
C GLU A 17 1.99 1.09 -14.51
N ARG A 18 3.27 1.32 -14.81
CA ARG A 18 4.26 0.24 -14.93
C ARG A 18 4.49 -0.49 -13.61
N GLU A 19 4.54 0.22 -12.49
CA GLU A 19 4.63 -0.39 -11.16
C GLU A 19 3.40 -1.25 -10.84
N LEU A 20 2.20 -0.77 -11.16
CA LEU A 20 0.97 -1.52 -10.94
C LEU A 20 0.90 -2.77 -11.83
N ALA A 21 1.41 -2.69 -13.06
CA ALA A 21 1.47 -3.78 -14.02
C ALA A 21 2.57 -4.82 -13.74
N ASP A 22 3.25 -4.76 -12.59
CA ASP A 22 4.20 -5.79 -12.19
C ASP A 22 3.51 -7.18 -12.17
N PRO A 23 4.03 -8.20 -12.88
CA PRO A 23 3.40 -9.53 -12.95
C PRO A 23 3.23 -10.22 -11.60
N PHE A 24 4.01 -9.86 -10.59
CA PHE A 24 3.88 -10.36 -9.22
C PHE A 24 3.49 -9.24 -8.25
N GLY A 25 2.96 -8.12 -8.77
CA GLY A 25 2.46 -6.98 -8.01
C GLY A 25 1.11 -7.23 -7.33
N TRP A 26 0.44 -6.16 -6.93
CA TRP A 26 -0.83 -6.23 -6.20
C TRP A 26 -2.01 -6.76 -7.03
N LEU A 27 -1.99 -6.54 -8.35
CA LEU A 27 -2.99 -7.07 -9.27
C LEU A 27 -2.85 -8.59 -9.50
N ALA A 28 -1.70 -9.17 -9.16
CA ALA A 28 -1.44 -10.61 -9.31
C ALA A 28 -2.05 -11.44 -8.18
N LEU A 29 -2.57 -10.81 -7.12
CA LEU A 29 -3.10 -11.53 -5.97
C LEU A 29 -4.37 -12.30 -6.32
N VAL A 30 -4.34 -13.61 -6.07
CA VAL A 30 -5.48 -14.53 -6.29
C VAL A 30 -6.00 -15.17 -5.01
N SER A 31 -5.24 -15.10 -3.91
CA SER A 31 -5.72 -15.54 -2.59
C SER A 31 -5.03 -14.80 -1.45
N LEU A 32 -5.69 -14.81 -0.29
CA LEU A 32 -5.12 -14.53 1.02
C LEU A 32 -5.63 -15.61 1.97
N ASP A 33 -4.70 -16.27 2.65
CA ASP A 33 -5.01 -17.34 3.58
C ASP A 33 -4.28 -17.11 4.91
N TRP A 34 -5.02 -17.13 6.02
CA TRP A 34 -4.42 -17.05 7.35
C TRP A 34 -3.85 -18.41 7.75
N LEU A 35 -2.65 -18.41 8.33
CA LEU A 35 -2.01 -19.65 8.77
C LEU A 35 -2.63 -20.16 10.07
N GLY A 36 -2.92 -21.46 10.13
CA GLY A 36 -3.28 -22.15 11.37
C GLY A 36 -2.06 -22.56 12.19
N THR A 37 -2.28 -23.04 13.41
CA THR A 37 -1.23 -23.69 14.22
C THR A 37 -0.96 -25.14 13.83
N GLU A 38 -1.91 -25.76 13.11
CA GLU A 38 -1.76 -27.08 12.54
C GLU A 38 -1.14 -27.01 11.15
N ARG A 39 -0.35 -28.03 10.78
CA ARG A 39 0.22 -28.16 9.45
C ARG A 39 -0.90 -28.41 8.43
N ALA A 40 -1.05 -27.51 7.46
CA ALA A 40 -2.10 -27.60 6.47
C ALA A 40 -1.60 -27.33 5.05
N ALA A 41 -2.18 -28.01 4.06
CA ALA A 41 -2.05 -27.66 2.66
C ALA A 41 -3.03 -26.54 2.32
N TYR A 42 -2.63 -25.65 1.41
CA TYR A 42 -3.46 -24.56 0.91
C TYR A 42 -3.73 -24.75 -0.58
N PRO A 43 -4.94 -24.41 -1.09
CA PRO A 43 -5.29 -24.65 -2.49
C PRO A 43 -4.28 -24.07 -3.47
N GLY A 44 -3.78 -24.90 -4.38
CA GLY A 44 -2.85 -24.47 -5.45
C GLY A 44 -1.41 -24.25 -5.00
N LEU A 45 -1.06 -24.49 -3.73
CA LEU A 45 0.29 -24.34 -3.22
C LEU A 45 0.93 -25.69 -2.87
N PRO A 46 2.22 -25.90 -3.19
CA PRO A 46 2.96 -27.04 -2.71
C PRO A 46 3.29 -26.88 -1.22
N GLY A 47 3.51 -28.02 -0.56
CA GLY A 47 3.94 -28.08 0.83
C GLY A 47 2.84 -27.85 1.87
N LEU A 48 3.27 -27.94 3.13
CA LEU A 48 2.44 -27.73 4.31
C LEU A 48 2.89 -26.44 5.00
N TRP A 49 1.92 -25.60 5.36
CA TRP A 49 2.15 -24.27 5.94
C TRP A 49 1.45 -24.18 7.29
N TRP A 50 2.09 -23.49 8.24
CA TRP A 50 1.54 -23.23 9.57
C TRP A 50 2.26 -22.07 10.25
N GLN A 51 1.79 -21.66 11.42
CA GLN A 51 2.45 -20.69 12.28
C GLN A 51 2.48 -21.15 13.73
N ASP A 52 3.31 -20.49 14.53
CA ASP A 52 3.18 -20.41 15.98
C ASP A 52 3.20 -18.93 16.42
N ASP A 53 3.35 -18.67 17.72
CA ASP A 53 3.37 -17.31 18.28
C ASP A 53 4.56 -16.47 17.75
N GLU A 54 5.61 -17.09 17.26
CA GLU A 54 6.85 -16.43 16.86
C GLU A 54 6.98 -16.32 15.34
N ALA A 55 6.68 -17.41 14.61
CA ALA A 55 7.05 -17.56 13.20
C ALA A 55 5.99 -18.25 12.35
N ALA A 56 6.09 -18.04 11.03
CA ALA A 56 5.48 -18.91 10.03
C ALA A 56 6.47 -19.97 9.58
N TYR A 57 5.94 -21.08 9.06
CA TYR A 57 6.72 -22.20 8.59
C TYR A 57 6.18 -22.75 7.29
N VAL A 58 7.08 -23.36 6.53
CA VAL A 58 6.72 -24.20 5.40
C VAL A 58 7.56 -25.47 5.40
N ASP A 59 6.92 -26.61 5.21
CA ASP A 59 7.55 -27.86 4.82
C ASP A 59 7.23 -28.10 3.34
N PRO A 60 8.24 -28.18 2.44
CA PRO A 60 7.99 -28.42 1.03
C PRO A 60 7.21 -29.73 0.76
N ASP A 61 7.30 -30.71 1.65
CA ASP A 61 6.59 -32.01 1.53
C ASP A 61 6.75 -32.64 0.13
N GLY A 62 7.98 -32.61 -0.40
CA GLY A 62 8.32 -33.10 -1.75
C GLY A 62 7.99 -32.15 -2.90
N GLY A 63 7.36 -31.01 -2.64
CA GLY A 63 7.10 -29.95 -3.61
C GLY A 63 8.29 -29.03 -3.88
N GLU A 64 8.26 -28.33 -5.01
CA GLU A 64 9.30 -27.39 -5.43
C GLU A 64 9.04 -25.99 -4.87
N LEU A 65 9.77 -25.64 -3.81
CA LEU A 65 9.76 -24.31 -3.20
C LEU A 65 11.17 -23.72 -3.21
N VAL A 66 11.29 -22.45 -3.60
CA VAL A 66 12.57 -21.73 -3.64
C VAL A 66 12.48 -20.47 -2.79
N TYR A 67 13.41 -20.30 -1.85
CA TYR A 67 13.54 -19.11 -1.02
C TYR A 67 14.96 -18.54 -1.12
N GLY A 68 15.09 -17.23 -1.36
CA GLY A 68 16.40 -16.59 -1.51
C GLY A 68 17.27 -17.23 -2.60
N GLY A 69 16.65 -17.73 -3.68
CA GLY A 69 17.33 -18.42 -4.78
C GLY A 69 17.80 -19.85 -4.46
N ARG A 70 17.39 -20.44 -3.33
CA ARG A 70 17.76 -21.80 -2.94
C ARG A 70 16.52 -22.69 -2.79
N PRO A 71 16.55 -23.93 -3.31
CA PRO A 71 15.50 -24.90 -3.04
C PRO A 71 15.37 -25.16 -1.54
N LEU A 72 14.14 -25.19 -1.04
CA LEU A 72 13.82 -25.66 0.29
C LEU A 72 13.74 -27.19 0.25
N THR A 73 14.54 -27.86 1.08
CA THR A 73 14.58 -29.35 1.15
C THR A 73 14.05 -29.89 2.48
N GLY A 74 13.46 -29.02 3.30
CA GLY A 74 12.90 -29.33 4.60
C GLY A 74 12.26 -28.08 5.20
N VAL A 75 11.82 -28.19 6.45
CA VAL A 75 11.09 -27.10 7.14
C VAL A 75 11.91 -25.80 7.16
N HIS A 76 11.31 -24.73 6.67
CA HIS A 76 11.84 -23.38 6.73
C HIS A 76 11.01 -22.51 7.68
N ARG A 77 11.67 -21.61 8.42
CA ARG A 77 11.06 -20.72 9.42
C ARG A 77 11.19 -19.27 8.97
N PHE A 78 10.09 -18.51 9.05
CA PHE A 78 10.01 -17.08 8.74
C PHE A 78 9.66 -16.28 10.00
N GLU A 79 10.58 -15.44 10.45
CA GLU A 79 10.35 -14.48 11.54
C GLU A 79 10.15 -13.09 10.95
N LEU A 80 8.92 -12.58 11.02
CA LEU A 80 8.56 -11.29 10.44
C LEU A 80 8.05 -10.32 11.51
N VAL A 81 8.36 -9.04 11.32
CA VAL A 81 7.86 -7.95 12.15
C VAL A 81 6.39 -7.72 11.85
N ASN A 82 5.57 -7.57 12.89
CA ASN A 82 4.15 -7.26 12.71
C ASN A 82 3.95 -5.94 11.95
N SER A 83 3.06 -5.93 10.96
CA SER A 83 2.87 -4.81 10.03
C SER A 83 4.10 -4.44 9.18
N GLY A 84 5.17 -5.24 9.25
CA GLY A 84 6.35 -5.10 8.40
C GLY A 84 6.14 -5.58 6.96
N PRO A 85 7.17 -5.46 6.11
CA PRO A 85 7.17 -6.06 4.78
C PRO A 85 7.05 -7.58 4.87
N GLY A 86 6.37 -8.19 3.89
CA GLY A 86 6.38 -9.63 3.70
C GLY A 86 7.67 -10.10 3.01
N THR A 87 7.81 -11.42 2.90
CA THR A 87 8.88 -12.09 2.15
C THR A 87 8.31 -13.07 1.14
N ARG A 88 9.09 -13.44 0.11
CA ARG A 88 8.62 -14.20 -1.04
C ARG A 88 9.23 -15.60 -1.13
N VAL A 89 8.37 -16.60 -1.32
CA VAL A 89 8.76 -17.96 -1.71
C VAL A 89 8.24 -18.22 -3.12
N VAL A 90 9.11 -18.67 -4.02
CA VAL A 90 8.70 -19.06 -5.38
C VAL A 90 8.19 -20.50 -5.34
N ALA A 91 7.03 -20.74 -5.95
CA ALA A 91 6.37 -22.04 -6.04
C ALA A 91 5.93 -22.28 -7.50
N GLY A 92 6.77 -22.95 -8.29
CA GLY A 92 6.54 -23.08 -9.73
C GLY A 92 6.44 -21.71 -10.42
N ASP A 93 5.28 -21.42 -11.01
CA ASP A 93 5.01 -20.18 -11.74
C ASP A 93 4.49 -19.02 -10.86
N VAL A 94 4.24 -19.25 -9.56
CA VAL A 94 3.65 -18.25 -8.65
C VAL A 94 4.63 -17.83 -7.54
N GLU A 95 4.38 -16.67 -6.93
CA GLU A 95 5.05 -16.24 -5.71
C GLU A 95 4.10 -16.25 -4.51
N VAL A 96 4.52 -16.88 -3.42
CA VAL A 96 3.83 -16.85 -2.13
C VAL A 96 4.47 -15.79 -1.25
N GLU A 97 3.76 -14.69 -0.97
CA GLU A 97 4.15 -13.78 0.12
C GLU A 97 3.75 -14.35 1.46
N VAL A 98 4.72 -14.47 2.35
CA VAL A 98 4.50 -14.69 3.78
C VAL A 98 4.55 -13.31 4.46
N ALA A 99 3.54 -12.96 5.23
CA ALA A 99 3.47 -11.69 5.95
C ALA A 99 2.86 -11.84 7.35
N ARG A 100 3.11 -10.87 8.22
CA ARG A 100 2.56 -10.84 9.60
C ARG A 100 1.66 -9.62 9.84
N ARG A 101 0.42 -9.88 10.23
CA ARG A 101 -0.66 -8.90 10.51
C ARG A 101 -1.46 -9.36 11.74
N SER A 102 -0.89 -9.21 12.93
CA SER A 102 -1.38 -9.78 14.21
C SER A 102 -1.48 -11.32 14.25
N GLY A 103 -1.05 -11.96 13.16
CA GLY A 103 -0.89 -13.38 12.89
C GLY A 103 -0.23 -13.52 11.53
N TYR A 104 0.24 -14.70 11.16
CA TYR A 104 0.83 -14.94 9.85
C TYR A 104 -0.23 -15.29 8.82
N LEU A 105 -0.01 -14.80 7.60
CA LEU A 105 -0.81 -15.10 6.43
C LEU A 105 0.10 -15.37 5.25
N ILE A 106 -0.46 -16.09 4.27
CA ILE A 106 0.12 -16.23 2.95
C ILE A 106 -0.77 -15.55 1.91
N ARG A 107 -0.12 -15.07 0.86
CA ARG A 107 -0.76 -14.39 -0.26
C ARG A 107 -0.15 -14.88 -1.57
N VAL A 108 -0.98 -15.38 -2.47
CA VAL A 108 -0.51 -15.97 -3.72
C VAL A 108 -0.57 -14.94 -4.84
N HIS A 109 0.57 -14.68 -5.45
CA HIS A 109 0.73 -13.81 -6.61
C HIS A 109 0.91 -14.68 -7.85
N ASP A 110 -0.12 -14.71 -8.69
CA ASP A 110 -0.13 -15.41 -9.96
C ASP A 110 -0.01 -14.40 -11.11
N PRO A 111 1.08 -14.44 -11.92
CA PRO A 111 1.25 -13.55 -13.05
C PRO A 111 0.22 -13.78 -14.16
N LYS A 112 -0.56 -14.86 -14.07
CA LYS A 112 -1.68 -15.20 -14.94
C LYS A 112 -3.03 -14.80 -14.32
N ALA A 113 -3.08 -13.98 -13.27
CA ALA A 113 -4.34 -13.44 -12.76
C ALA A 113 -5.06 -12.59 -13.81
N ASP A 114 -6.39 -12.66 -13.84
CA ASP A 114 -7.21 -11.88 -14.78
C ASP A 114 -7.01 -10.38 -14.61
N ALA A 115 -6.86 -9.90 -13.37
CA ALA A 115 -6.65 -8.49 -13.08
C ALA A 115 -5.34 -7.94 -13.68
N VAL A 116 -4.26 -8.74 -13.75
CA VAL A 116 -3.02 -8.37 -14.44
C VAL A 116 -3.27 -8.19 -15.94
N ARG A 117 -3.99 -9.13 -16.57
CA ARG A 117 -4.31 -9.07 -18.01
C ARG A 117 -5.28 -7.96 -18.39
N ALA A 118 -6.23 -7.65 -17.50
CA ALA A 118 -7.27 -6.66 -17.73
C ALA A 118 -6.86 -5.23 -17.35
N PHE A 119 -5.69 -5.06 -16.73
CA PHE A 119 -5.20 -3.76 -16.29
C PHE A 119 -4.98 -2.82 -17.48
N ARG A 120 -5.59 -1.64 -17.39
CA ARG A 120 -5.62 -0.64 -18.47
C ARG A 120 -5.25 0.76 -17.99
N GLY A 121 -4.53 0.83 -16.88
CA GLY A 121 -4.21 2.07 -16.19
C GLY A 121 -5.26 2.48 -15.17
N VAL A 122 -4.94 3.53 -14.42
CA VAL A 122 -5.81 4.06 -13.36
C VAL A 122 -6.45 5.35 -13.85
N PRO A 123 -7.78 5.52 -13.75
CA PRO A 123 -8.41 6.80 -14.01
C PRO A 123 -7.83 7.89 -13.09
N THR A 124 -7.57 9.07 -13.63
CA THR A 124 -7.06 10.22 -12.88
C THR A 124 -7.92 11.45 -13.13
N TYR A 125 -7.80 12.44 -12.26
CA TYR A 125 -8.13 13.82 -12.63
C TYR A 125 -7.11 14.35 -13.65
N GLU A 126 -7.51 15.38 -14.41
CA GLU A 126 -6.54 16.17 -15.17
C GLU A 126 -5.61 16.90 -14.18
N PRO A 127 -4.29 16.90 -14.40
CA PRO A 127 -3.37 17.50 -13.46
C PRO A 127 -3.51 19.03 -13.44
N ASP A 128 -3.61 19.60 -12.24
CA ASP A 128 -3.76 21.03 -12.02
C ASP A 128 -2.73 21.54 -10.98
N PRO A 129 -1.84 22.48 -11.37
CA PRO A 129 -0.86 23.07 -10.45
C PRO A 129 -1.44 23.70 -9.18
N ARG A 130 -2.74 24.05 -9.14
CA ARG A 130 -3.40 24.53 -7.91
C ARG A 130 -3.36 23.52 -6.76
N TRP A 131 -3.18 22.25 -7.09
CA TRP A 131 -3.10 21.13 -6.14
C TRP A 131 -1.67 20.82 -5.70
N VAL A 132 -0.71 21.64 -6.10
CA VAL A 132 0.64 21.68 -5.53
C VAL A 132 0.63 22.73 -4.42
N LEU A 133 0.51 22.27 -3.17
CA LEU A 133 0.47 23.14 -1.99
C LEU A 133 1.82 23.13 -1.27
N ARG A 134 2.19 24.28 -0.69
CA ARG A 134 3.33 24.36 0.22
C ARG A 134 2.87 24.05 1.63
N GLY A 135 3.61 23.21 2.34
CA GLY A 135 3.42 22.93 3.76
C GLY A 135 4.69 23.16 4.56
N ALA A 136 4.57 23.07 5.87
CA ALA A 136 5.66 23.04 6.83
C ALA A 136 5.58 21.73 7.63
N TYR A 137 6.69 21.00 7.66
CA TYR A 137 6.82 19.81 8.48
C TYR A 137 7.18 20.20 9.92
N GLU A 138 6.38 19.74 10.87
CA GLU A 138 6.60 19.91 12.30
C GLU A 138 6.90 18.54 12.92
N PRO A 139 8.17 18.26 13.28
CA PRO A 139 8.49 17.03 13.99
C PRO A 139 7.87 17.03 15.39
N PHE A 140 7.49 15.85 15.87
CA PHE A 140 7.22 15.66 17.29
C PHE A 140 8.54 15.59 18.06
N ASP A 141 8.50 15.89 19.37
CA ASP A 141 9.66 15.73 20.27
C ASP A 141 10.24 14.31 20.19
N GLU A 142 9.36 13.31 20.13
CA GLU A 142 9.68 11.91 19.84
C GLU A 142 8.64 11.33 18.86
N PRO A 143 9.04 10.43 17.94
CA PRO A 143 8.10 9.75 17.05
C PRO A 143 7.03 8.98 17.83
N ARG A 144 5.76 9.11 17.44
CA ARG A 144 4.62 8.61 18.20
C ARG A 144 4.01 7.35 17.55
N PRO A 145 3.79 6.26 18.30
CA PRO A 145 3.02 5.14 17.79
C PRO A 145 1.58 5.59 17.54
N THR A 146 1.09 5.36 16.33
CA THR A 146 -0.23 5.76 15.86
C THR A 146 -0.95 4.52 15.34
N THR A 147 -1.95 4.08 16.11
CA THR A 147 -2.82 2.96 15.71
C THR A 147 -3.87 3.46 14.73
N VAL A 148 -3.94 2.83 13.57
CA VAL A 148 -4.97 3.06 12.56
C VAL A 148 -5.72 1.77 12.30
N GLY A 149 -7.00 1.86 11.93
CA GLY A 149 -7.77 0.71 11.49
C GLY A 149 -7.21 0.11 10.18
N ALA A 150 -7.79 -0.99 9.74
CA ALA A 150 -7.52 -1.58 8.44
C ALA A 150 -8.83 -1.76 7.65
N VAL A 151 -8.72 -1.96 6.34
CA VAL A 151 -9.87 -2.35 5.50
C VAL A 151 -10.42 -3.74 5.85
N VAL A 152 -9.63 -4.58 6.54
CA VAL A 152 -10.07 -5.85 7.09
C VAL A 152 -10.60 -5.63 8.50
N ALA A 153 -11.87 -6.00 8.74
CA ALA A 153 -12.51 -5.83 10.03
C ALA A 153 -11.72 -6.53 11.17
N GLY A 154 -11.55 -5.84 12.29
CA GLY A 154 -10.81 -6.35 13.46
C GLY A 154 -9.29 -6.27 13.35
N LEU A 155 -8.73 -5.93 12.17
CA LEU A 155 -7.31 -5.68 12.00
C LEU A 155 -6.98 -4.19 12.22
N SER A 156 -5.83 -3.94 12.83
CA SER A 156 -5.25 -2.61 12.97
C SER A 156 -3.77 -2.63 12.59
N HIS A 157 -3.24 -1.45 12.27
CA HIS A 157 -1.83 -1.23 12.03
C HIS A 157 -1.30 -0.21 13.03
N VAL A 158 -0.07 -0.41 13.48
CA VAL A 158 0.64 0.58 14.30
C VAL A 158 1.78 1.12 13.46
N TYR A 159 1.71 2.41 13.14
CA TYR A 159 2.78 3.13 12.46
C TYR A 159 3.45 4.10 13.42
N THR A 160 4.73 4.37 13.19
CA THR A 160 5.44 5.42 13.90
C THR A 160 5.35 6.72 13.12
N ALA A 161 4.63 7.70 13.65
CA ALA A 161 4.49 9.03 13.08
C ALA A 161 5.60 9.95 13.61
N PRO A 162 6.51 10.46 12.77
CA PRO A 162 7.56 11.38 13.22
C PRO A 162 7.07 12.82 13.42
N GLY A 163 5.89 13.19 12.90
CA GLY A 163 5.38 14.56 12.99
C GLY A 163 4.13 14.79 12.17
N VAL A 164 3.81 16.08 11.95
CA VAL A 164 2.69 16.53 11.13
C VAL A 164 3.17 17.46 10.01
N VAL A 165 2.45 17.51 8.90
CA VAL A 165 2.60 18.57 7.90
C VAL A 165 1.44 19.54 8.02
N ARG A 166 1.73 20.81 8.29
CA ARG A 166 0.76 21.91 8.26
C ARG A 166 0.77 22.59 6.90
N PHE A 167 -0.40 22.97 6.41
CA PHE A 167 -0.54 23.74 5.18
C PHE A 167 -1.81 24.58 5.21
N THR A 168 -1.92 25.55 4.32
CA THR A 168 -3.10 26.41 4.21
C THR A 168 -3.83 26.14 2.91
N LYS A 169 -5.15 25.98 2.99
CA LYS A 169 -6.03 25.94 1.82
C LYS A 169 -7.17 26.92 2.03
N ASP A 170 -7.37 27.83 1.07
CA ASP A 170 -8.45 28.82 1.07
C ASP A 170 -8.50 29.65 2.38
N GLY A 171 -7.33 29.98 2.93
CA GLY A 171 -7.18 30.76 4.16
C GLY A 171 -7.36 29.98 5.47
N VAL A 172 -7.60 28.67 5.39
CA VAL A 172 -7.76 27.79 6.55
C VAL A 172 -6.52 26.90 6.70
N GLU A 173 -6.00 26.80 7.92
CA GLU A 173 -4.91 25.89 8.24
C GLU A 173 -5.44 24.46 8.42
N HIS A 174 -4.71 23.50 7.85
CA HIS A 174 -4.94 22.07 7.99
C HIS A 174 -3.63 21.40 8.43
N ALA A 175 -3.76 20.27 9.13
CA ALA A 175 -2.63 19.46 9.56
C ALA A 175 -2.87 17.99 9.21
N LEU A 176 -1.87 17.33 8.62
CA LEU A 176 -1.90 15.92 8.29
C LEU A 176 -0.77 15.20 9.02
N THR A 177 -1.11 14.14 9.75
CA THR A 177 -0.11 13.23 10.34
C THR A 177 0.66 12.55 9.22
N ALA A 178 1.99 12.63 9.29
CA ALA A 178 2.89 12.00 8.35
C ALA A 178 3.42 10.68 8.92
N PHE A 179 3.65 9.70 8.04
CA PHE A 179 4.39 8.48 8.32
C PHE A 179 5.66 8.43 7.48
N ASN A 180 6.67 7.67 7.90
CA ASN A 180 7.89 7.51 7.10
C ASN A 180 7.59 6.86 5.74
N GLY A 181 8.11 7.47 4.67
CA GLY A 181 8.02 6.92 3.32
C GLY A 181 8.94 5.72 3.12
N LYS A 182 8.56 4.80 2.22
CA LYS A 182 9.38 3.61 1.90
C LYS A 182 10.70 3.93 1.18
N ARG A 183 10.80 5.10 0.55
CA ARG A 183 11.95 5.52 -0.28
C ARG A 183 12.53 6.87 0.19
N GLY A 184 12.40 7.17 1.48
CA GLY A 184 12.68 8.50 2.04
C GLY A 184 11.42 9.37 2.12
N GLY A 185 11.55 10.57 2.71
CA GLY A 185 10.43 11.48 2.95
C GLY A 185 9.29 10.85 3.75
N PHE A 186 8.07 11.24 3.39
CA PHE A 186 6.84 10.84 4.09
C PHE A 186 5.80 10.23 3.17
N SER A 187 4.91 9.44 3.79
CA SER A 187 3.65 8.98 3.23
C SER A 187 2.52 9.50 4.12
N ILE A 188 1.59 10.25 3.53
CA ILE A 188 0.41 10.76 4.20
C ILE A 188 -0.80 9.99 3.68
N LEU A 189 -1.43 9.20 4.56
CA LEU A 189 -2.72 8.56 4.27
C LEU A 189 -3.82 9.58 4.55
N PHE A 190 -4.74 9.78 3.61
CA PHE A 190 -5.82 10.75 3.79
C PHE A 190 -7.12 10.30 3.13
N THR A 191 -8.21 10.92 3.60
CA THR A 191 -9.50 10.97 2.91
C THR A 191 -9.92 12.42 2.74
N ASP A 192 -10.88 12.64 1.86
CA ASP A 192 -11.41 13.96 1.52
C ASP A 192 -12.84 13.83 0.97
N GLU A 193 -13.50 14.93 0.63
CA GLU A 193 -14.90 14.89 0.16
C GLU A 193 -15.11 14.16 -1.18
N THR A 194 -14.05 13.82 -1.92
CA THR A 194 -14.15 12.94 -3.10
C THR A 194 -14.21 11.45 -2.76
N SER A 195 -13.84 11.07 -1.53
CA SER A 195 -13.67 9.68 -1.10
C SER A 195 -15.01 8.93 -1.13
N GLY A 196 -15.07 7.85 -1.91
CA GLY A 196 -16.28 7.04 -2.09
C GLY A 196 -17.25 7.60 -3.13
N VAL A 197 -17.00 8.81 -3.64
CA VAL A 197 -17.78 9.48 -4.69
C VAL A 197 -17.09 9.32 -6.04
N THR A 198 -15.89 9.88 -6.18
CA THR A 198 -15.08 9.85 -7.41
C THR A 198 -13.71 9.22 -7.19
N THR A 199 -13.26 9.11 -5.95
CA THR A 199 -12.01 8.46 -5.54
C THR A 199 -12.29 7.26 -4.63
N TYR A 200 -11.32 6.37 -4.45
CA TYR A 200 -11.52 5.16 -3.66
C TYR A 200 -11.82 5.51 -2.18
N GLY A 201 -12.86 4.91 -1.61
CA GLY A 201 -13.45 5.38 -0.36
C GLY A 201 -12.63 5.14 0.90
N ALA A 202 -11.74 4.15 0.92
CA ALA A 202 -11.01 3.83 2.15
C ALA A 202 -9.87 4.81 2.44
N ASN A 203 -9.12 5.22 1.40
CA ASN A 203 -8.05 6.22 1.46
C ASN A 203 -7.32 6.36 0.12
N ARG A 204 -6.51 7.42 0.06
CA ARG A 204 -5.37 7.58 -0.84
C ARG A 204 -4.11 7.88 -0.04
N SER A 205 -2.95 7.70 -0.65
CA SER A 205 -1.65 8.08 -0.11
C SER A 205 -1.03 9.20 -0.94
N LEU A 206 -0.52 10.21 -0.25
CA LEU A 206 0.32 11.26 -0.80
C LEU A 206 1.77 11.03 -0.38
N ALA A 207 2.65 10.84 -1.36
CA ALA A 207 4.09 10.85 -1.12
C ALA A 207 4.58 12.30 -1.00
N VAL A 208 5.40 12.57 0.01
CA VAL A 208 5.97 13.90 0.29
C VAL A 208 7.47 13.73 0.44
N GLY A 209 8.27 14.60 -0.19
CA GLY A 209 9.72 14.58 -0.06
C GLY A 209 10.20 14.95 1.34
N ASP A 210 11.50 14.81 1.57
CA ASP A 210 12.13 15.35 2.79
C ASP A 210 11.93 16.87 2.87
N PRO A 211 11.78 17.43 4.09
CA PRO A 211 11.69 18.87 4.27
C PRO A 211 12.99 19.55 3.83
N ASP A 212 12.88 20.79 3.33
CA ASP A 212 14.03 21.65 3.10
C ASP A 212 14.65 22.14 4.44
N ALA A 213 15.71 22.95 4.34
CA ALA A 213 16.43 23.47 5.51
C ALA A 213 15.54 24.31 6.45
N ASP A 214 14.45 24.87 5.94
CA ASP A 214 13.49 25.68 6.70
C ASP A 214 12.27 24.86 7.16
N GLY A 215 12.27 23.55 6.94
CA GLY A 215 11.17 22.66 7.27
C GLY A 215 10.04 22.65 6.23
N ALA A 216 10.20 23.30 5.08
CA ALA A 216 9.14 23.36 4.09
C ALA A 216 9.07 22.07 3.26
N VAL A 217 7.84 21.68 2.92
CA VAL A 217 7.54 20.49 2.09
C VAL A 217 6.56 20.85 0.98
N VAL A 218 6.52 20.03 -0.06
CA VAL A 218 5.56 20.15 -1.16
C VAL A 218 4.53 19.03 -1.05
N LEU A 219 3.26 19.41 -0.99
CA LEU A 219 2.10 18.53 -1.03
C LEU A 219 1.50 18.56 -2.44
N ASP A 220 1.90 17.63 -3.29
CA ASP A 220 1.39 17.54 -4.66
C ASP A 220 0.30 16.47 -4.80
N PHE A 221 -0.96 16.90 -4.62
CA PHE A 221 -2.11 16.01 -4.71
C PHE A 221 -2.36 15.48 -6.14
N ASN A 222 -1.74 16.05 -7.18
CA ASN A 222 -1.80 15.49 -8.53
C ASN A 222 -1.15 14.10 -8.64
N ARG A 223 -0.30 13.77 -7.66
CA ARG A 223 0.42 12.50 -7.54
C ARG A 223 -0.07 11.65 -6.36
N ALA A 224 -1.27 11.96 -5.83
CA ALA A 224 -1.93 11.10 -4.84
C ALA A 224 -2.36 9.78 -5.48
N THR A 225 -2.03 8.66 -4.83
CA THR A 225 -2.24 7.30 -5.34
C THR A 225 -3.20 6.50 -4.47
N ASN A 226 -3.91 5.55 -5.06
CA ASN A 226 -4.67 4.54 -4.34
C ASN A 226 -3.74 3.52 -3.67
N LEU A 227 -4.16 3.03 -2.51
CA LEU A 227 -3.53 1.88 -1.86
C LEU A 227 -3.94 0.56 -2.52
N PRO A 228 -3.20 -0.54 -2.27
CA PRO A 228 -3.51 -1.85 -2.85
C PRO A 228 -4.96 -2.34 -2.68
N CYS A 229 -5.64 -2.00 -1.59
CA CYS A 229 -7.04 -2.34 -1.35
C CYS A 229 -8.02 -1.80 -2.41
N ALA A 230 -7.62 -0.78 -3.17
CA ALA A 230 -8.41 -0.29 -4.30
C ALA A 230 -8.34 -1.21 -5.52
N PHE A 231 -7.38 -2.13 -5.58
CA PHE A 231 -7.14 -3.02 -6.72
C PHE A 231 -7.44 -4.48 -6.39
N THR A 232 -7.40 -4.86 -5.12
CA THR A 232 -7.59 -6.26 -4.70
C THR A 232 -8.20 -6.37 -3.31
N VAL A 233 -9.07 -7.35 -3.14
CA VAL A 233 -9.68 -7.72 -1.86
C VAL A 233 -8.69 -8.42 -0.91
N TYR A 234 -7.57 -8.89 -1.45
CA TYR A 234 -6.54 -9.59 -0.70
C TYR A 234 -5.56 -8.64 0.01
N ALA A 235 -5.76 -7.33 -0.06
CA ALA A 235 -4.91 -6.36 0.61
C ALA A 235 -5.40 -6.02 2.03
N THR A 236 -4.47 -5.94 2.98
CA THR A 236 -4.73 -5.51 4.36
C THR A 236 -4.27 -4.07 4.55
N CYS A 237 -4.83 -3.12 3.80
CA CYS A 237 -4.38 -1.73 3.86
C CYS A 237 -4.83 -1.01 5.15
N PRO A 238 -4.01 -0.11 5.69
CA PRO A 238 -4.42 0.76 6.79
C PRO A 238 -5.45 1.80 6.34
N LEU A 239 -6.25 2.27 7.29
CA LEU A 239 -7.07 3.47 7.19
C LEU A 239 -6.22 4.71 7.57
N PRO A 240 -6.62 5.93 7.15
CA PRO A 240 -5.92 7.12 7.58
C PRO A 240 -6.20 7.40 9.07
N PRO A 241 -5.28 8.10 9.78
CA PRO A 241 -5.60 8.65 11.10
C PRO A 241 -6.88 9.50 11.04
N ALA A 242 -7.65 9.53 12.14
CA ALA A 242 -8.90 10.28 12.19
C ALA A 242 -8.74 11.77 11.84
N GLY A 243 -7.59 12.37 12.18
CA GLY A 243 -7.26 13.76 11.85
C GLY A 243 -6.83 14.00 10.39
N ASN A 244 -6.62 12.96 9.59
CA ASN A 244 -6.19 13.08 8.19
C ASN A 244 -7.38 13.10 7.21
N HIS A 245 -8.52 13.63 7.65
CA HIS A 245 -9.65 13.90 6.77
C HIS A 245 -9.64 15.39 6.35
N LEU A 246 -9.63 15.64 5.05
CA LEU A 246 -9.72 16.98 4.48
C LEU A 246 -11.18 17.35 4.21
N PRO A 247 -11.71 18.44 4.80
CA PRO A 247 -13.13 18.81 4.70
C PRO A 247 -13.47 19.51 3.37
N PHE A 248 -12.77 19.17 2.29
CA PHE A 248 -12.96 19.73 0.95
C PHE A 248 -12.61 18.67 -0.10
N ALA A 249 -13.15 18.82 -1.31
CA ALA A 249 -12.91 17.87 -2.39
C ALA A 249 -11.51 18.06 -2.99
N VAL A 250 -10.66 17.04 -2.91
CA VAL A 250 -9.35 17.00 -3.57
C VAL A 250 -9.51 16.35 -4.95
N GLU A 251 -9.87 17.19 -5.92
CA GLU A 251 -10.05 16.82 -7.33
C GLU A 251 -8.72 16.75 -8.08
N ALA A 252 -7.81 15.92 -7.57
CA ALA A 252 -6.47 15.68 -8.11
C ALA A 252 -6.05 14.23 -7.88
N GLY A 253 -5.09 13.74 -8.66
CA GLY A 253 -4.51 12.41 -8.49
C GLY A 253 -5.39 11.28 -9.02
N GLU A 254 -5.13 10.07 -8.51
CA GLU A 254 -5.88 8.87 -8.90
C GLU A 254 -7.33 8.92 -8.40
N LYS A 255 -8.24 8.48 -9.27
CA LYS A 255 -9.67 8.24 -9.01
C LYS A 255 -9.88 6.76 -8.64
N THR A 256 -11.13 6.38 -8.38
CA THR A 256 -11.49 4.97 -8.16
C THR A 256 -11.01 4.10 -9.32
N PRO A 257 -10.18 3.08 -9.09
CA PRO A 257 -9.73 2.15 -10.13
C PRO A 257 -10.90 1.41 -10.76
N HIS A 258 -10.70 0.94 -11.99
CA HIS A 258 -11.70 0.16 -12.70
C HIS A 258 -12.02 -1.16 -11.99
N GLU A 259 -11.01 -1.78 -11.39
CA GLU A 259 -11.09 -3.04 -10.65
C GLU A 259 -12.04 -2.92 -9.45
N ALA A 260 -12.06 -1.76 -8.78
CA ALA A 260 -13.00 -1.47 -7.70
C ALA A 260 -14.41 -1.15 -8.17
N GLN A 261 -14.57 -0.66 -9.41
CA GLN A 261 -15.88 -0.33 -9.98
C GLN A 261 -16.60 -1.58 -10.48
N GLU A 262 -15.86 -2.53 -11.06
CA GLU A 262 -16.39 -3.77 -11.63
C GLU A 262 -16.70 -4.84 -10.56
N ALA A 263 -16.10 -4.72 -9.37
CA ALA A 263 -16.36 -5.60 -8.23
C ALA A 263 -17.62 -5.25 -7.42
N ARG A 264 -18.36 -4.19 -7.80
CA ARG A 264 -19.62 -3.76 -7.16
C ARG A 264 -20.83 -4.25 -7.94
#